data_AF-A0A1B8W7Q2-F1
#
_entry.id   AF-A0A1B8W7Q2-F1
#
_cell.length_a   1.000
_cell.length_b   1.000
_cell.length_c   1.000
_cell.angle_alpha   90.00
_cell.angle_beta   90.00
_cell.angle_gamma   90.00
#
_symmetry.space_group_name_H-M   'P 1'
#
loop_
_entity.id
_entity.type
_entity.pdbx_description
1 polymer ?
#
loop_
_entity_poly.entity_id
_entity_poly.type
_entity_poly.pdbx_seq_one_letter_code
_entity_poly.pdbx_strand_id
1 'polypeptide(L)'
;MTKKKSDSKKPLSKKVAQVMTATLAASTVVAVLPADFIKADMFQGDSVSDSVYDQSTTVTDSVYVQPFVQALEAVRVADSAATLQQALSAVELALNFTGYNELSPLDQEAVAQALLSAGNYADTAELQDALNKAVAVQRDAVALRNAVAAVNSADSAAQIQSALEAPYLGLILINYRKLNADGKLAAAETVREAVPAGGYNGRTDIQKAFNEAIASVFEAQAQ
;
A
#
# COMPACT_ATOMS: atom_id res chain seq x y z
N MET A 1 -44.53 -53.54 -12.10
CA MET A 1 -44.42 -53.26 -10.65
C MET A 1 -43.16 -52.44 -10.41
N THR A 2 -43.19 -51.12 -10.59
CA THR A 2 -43.34 -50.04 -9.59
C THR A 2 -42.27 -49.95 -8.49
N LYS A 3 -41.56 -48.79 -8.56
CA LYS A 3 -40.95 -47.96 -7.49
C LYS A 3 -39.66 -48.51 -6.88
N LYS A 4 -38.59 -47.71 -6.68
CA LYS A 4 -38.60 -46.44 -5.94
C LYS A 4 -37.33 -45.62 -6.28
N LYS A 5 -37.53 -44.35 -6.68
CA LYS A 5 -36.51 -43.28 -6.67
C LYS A 5 -36.22 -42.89 -5.21
N SER A 6 -34.98 -42.52 -4.89
CA SER A 6 -34.67 -41.77 -3.68
C SER A 6 -33.68 -40.64 -4.01
N ASP A 7 -34.25 -39.47 -4.29
CA ASP A 7 -33.56 -38.19 -4.32
C ASP A 7 -33.04 -37.84 -2.91
N SER A 8 -31.73 -37.67 -2.73
CA SER A 8 -31.19 -37.02 -1.53
C SER A 8 -30.86 -35.57 -1.86
N LYS A 9 -31.82 -34.68 -1.59
CA LYS A 9 -31.64 -33.23 -1.55
C LYS A 9 -30.73 -32.88 -0.37
N LYS A 10 -29.49 -32.42 -0.63
CA LYS A 10 -28.66 -31.74 0.37
C LYS A 10 -29.17 -30.31 0.56
N PRO A 11 -29.36 -29.82 1.80
CA PRO A 11 -29.83 -28.47 2.04
C PRO A 11 -28.74 -27.43 1.80
N LEU A 12 -29.09 -26.35 1.10
CA LEU A 12 -28.27 -25.16 0.90
C LEU A 12 -27.92 -24.53 2.25
N SER A 13 -26.63 -24.43 2.55
CA SER A 13 -26.11 -23.67 3.69
C SER A 13 -26.21 -22.17 3.40
N LYS A 14 -27.22 -21.51 3.97
CA LYS A 14 -27.25 -20.07 4.16
C LYS A 14 -26.06 -19.68 5.06
N LYS A 15 -24.99 -19.12 4.49
CA LYS A 15 -24.02 -18.35 5.27
C LYS A 15 -24.42 -16.88 5.23
N VAL A 16 -24.67 -16.40 6.44
CA VAL A 16 -25.08 -15.08 6.87
C VAL A 16 -24.08 -14.03 6.38
N ALA A 17 -24.56 -13.02 5.66
CA ALA A 17 -23.82 -11.81 5.38
C ALA A 17 -23.68 -11.01 6.69
N GLN A 18 -22.45 -10.90 7.20
CA GLN A 18 -22.10 -9.97 8.27
C GLN A 18 -22.03 -8.57 7.65
N VAL A 19 -23.04 -7.75 7.92
CA VAL A 19 -23.03 -6.31 7.63
C VAL A 19 -22.21 -5.66 8.75
N MET A 20 -21.00 -5.20 8.45
CA MET A 20 -20.24 -4.33 9.35
C MET A 20 -20.75 -2.90 9.17
N THR A 21 -21.44 -2.39 10.19
CA THR A 21 -21.84 -0.99 10.29
C THR A 21 -20.66 -0.19 10.86
N ALA A 22 -20.02 0.64 10.04
CA ALA A 22 -19.02 1.58 10.50
C ALA A 22 -19.72 2.86 11.02
N THR A 23 -19.67 3.07 12.33
CA THR A 23 -20.11 4.32 12.96
C THR A 23 -19.01 5.37 12.79
N LEU A 24 -19.22 6.32 11.86
CA LEU A 24 -18.41 7.54 11.76
C LEU A 24 -18.89 8.54 12.82
N ALA A 25 -18.08 8.76 13.84
CA ALA A 25 -18.27 9.88 14.76
C ALA A 25 -17.82 11.18 14.06
N ALA A 26 -18.77 12.06 13.78
CA ALA A 26 -18.50 13.40 13.29
C ALA A 26 -18.11 14.32 14.45
N SER A 27 -16.83 14.65 14.54
CA SER A 27 -16.34 15.69 15.46
C SER A 27 -16.57 17.06 14.84
N THR A 28 -17.58 17.78 15.31
CA THR A 28 -17.80 19.19 14.96
C THR A 28 -16.79 20.07 15.67
N VAL A 29 -15.90 20.72 14.91
CA VAL A 29 -15.02 21.78 15.44
C VAL A 29 -15.83 23.07 15.51
N VAL A 30 -16.11 23.55 16.73
CA VAL A 30 -16.70 24.87 16.97
C VAL A 30 -15.60 25.91 16.86
N ALA A 31 -15.68 26.77 15.84
CA ALA A 31 -14.83 27.96 15.74
C ALA A 31 -15.33 29.02 16.74
N VAL A 32 -14.54 29.29 17.79
CA VAL A 32 -14.75 30.41 18.71
C VAL A 32 -14.08 31.64 18.11
N LEU A 33 -14.87 32.55 17.55
CA LEU A 33 -14.43 33.91 17.24
C LEU A 33 -14.63 34.79 18.48
N PRO A 34 -13.61 35.51 18.98
CA PRO A 34 -13.84 36.58 19.93
C PRO A 34 -14.42 37.81 19.21
N ALA A 35 -15.66 38.13 19.54
CA ALA A 35 -16.20 39.47 19.37
C ALA A 35 -15.67 40.32 20.53
N ASP A 36 -14.97 41.41 20.24
CA ASP A 36 -14.98 42.65 21.04
C ASP A 36 -14.15 43.74 20.34
N PHE A 37 -14.81 44.47 19.42
CA PHE A 37 -14.39 45.82 19.06
C PHE A 37 -15.30 46.79 19.82
N ILE A 38 -14.88 47.22 21.01
CA ILE A 38 -15.50 48.39 21.67
C ILE A 38 -14.60 49.61 21.45
N LYS A 39 -15.21 50.60 20.80
CA LYS A 39 -14.77 51.98 20.67
C LYS A 39 -14.78 52.69 22.04
N ALA A 40 -13.74 53.46 22.32
CA ALA A 40 -13.76 54.69 23.14
C ALA A 40 -12.36 55.30 23.07
N ASP A 41 -12.10 56.59 23.28
CA ASP A 41 -12.81 57.84 23.04
C ASP A 41 -11.69 58.90 23.13
N MET A 42 -11.86 60.03 22.46
CA MET A 42 -10.91 61.15 22.48
C MET A 42 -10.81 61.75 23.90
N PHE A 43 -9.59 62.04 24.39
CA PHE A 43 -9.35 63.22 25.25
C PHE A 43 -7.89 63.70 25.17
N GLN A 44 -7.74 65.02 25.03
CA GLN A 44 -6.50 65.80 25.08
C GLN A 44 -5.95 65.92 26.51
N GLY A 45 -4.62 66.09 26.66
CA GLY A 45 -4.05 66.85 27.77
C GLY A 45 -2.80 66.27 28.43
N ASP A 46 -1.69 67.01 28.29
CA ASP A 46 -0.56 67.19 29.21
C ASP A 46 0.34 66.02 29.70
N SER A 47 1.57 66.05 29.19
CA SER A 47 2.85 66.22 29.91
C SER A 47 3.14 65.49 31.25
N VAL A 48 3.99 64.45 31.12
CA VAL A 48 5.18 64.09 31.94
C VAL A 48 5.03 63.79 33.44
N SER A 49 5.30 62.54 33.87
CA SER A 49 6.55 62.16 34.58
C SER A 49 6.56 60.69 35.02
N ASP A 50 7.64 60.03 34.64
CA ASP A 50 8.37 58.96 35.33
C ASP A 50 7.59 58.07 36.32
N SER A 51 7.27 56.86 35.88
CA SER A 51 7.08 55.73 36.77
C SER A 51 7.62 54.49 36.07
N VAL A 52 8.74 54.00 36.60
CA VAL A 52 9.30 52.66 36.41
C VAL A 52 8.18 51.64 36.19
N TYR A 53 8.00 51.21 34.95
CA TYR A 53 7.25 50.00 34.64
C TYR A 53 8.24 48.87 34.41
N ASP A 54 8.53 48.17 35.51
CA ASP A 54 8.76 46.73 35.45
C ASP A 54 7.47 46.09 34.92
N GLN A 55 7.42 45.94 33.60
CA GLN A 55 6.56 44.95 32.98
C GLN A 55 7.43 43.79 32.53
N SER A 56 7.72 42.90 33.48
CA SER A 56 7.84 41.48 33.18
C SER A 56 6.49 40.99 32.60
N THR A 57 6.17 41.39 31.37
CA THR A 57 5.16 40.69 30.57
C THR A 57 5.78 39.36 30.20
N THR A 58 5.30 38.30 30.85
CA THR A 58 5.31 36.98 30.24
C THR A 58 4.51 37.09 28.96
N VAL A 59 5.20 37.42 27.87
CA VAL A 59 4.74 37.13 26.52
C VAL A 59 4.69 35.61 26.49
N THR A 60 3.54 35.02 26.81
CA THR A 60 3.17 33.74 26.22
C THR A 60 3.07 34.01 24.74
N ASP A 61 4.23 33.92 24.09
CA ASP A 61 4.42 33.87 22.66
C ASP A 61 3.59 32.67 22.22
N SER A 62 2.34 32.92 21.84
CA SER A 62 1.58 31.99 21.03
C SER A 62 2.33 31.94 19.71
N VAL A 63 3.38 31.13 19.68
CA VAL A 63 4.15 30.81 18.48
C VAL A 63 3.10 30.37 17.48
N TYR A 64 2.80 31.22 16.50
CA TYR A 64 1.93 30.88 15.40
C TYR A 64 2.72 29.88 14.55
N VAL A 65 2.77 28.62 14.99
CA VAL A 65 3.41 27.55 14.25
C VAL A 65 2.58 27.43 12.98
N GLN A 66 3.17 27.78 11.84
CA GLN A 66 2.44 27.76 10.58
C GLN A 66 1.88 26.36 10.34
N PRO A 67 0.61 26.23 9.90
CA PRO A 67 -0.05 24.92 9.70
C PRO A 67 0.79 23.91 8.90
N PHE A 68 1.56 24.40 7.92
CA PHE A 68 2.53 23.60 7.15
C PHE A 68 3.61 22.92 8.02
N VAL A 69 4.20 23.66 8.97
CA VAL A 69 5.23 23.14 9.87
C VAL A 69 4.64 22.07 10.79
N GLN A 70 3.40 22.25 11.24
CA GLN A 70 2.69 21.27 12.08
C GLN A 70 2.43 19.96 11.33
N ALA A 71 2.03 20.04 10.06
CA ALA A 71 1.74 18.87 9.24
C ALA A 71 2.99 18.02 8.97
N LEU A 72 4.11 18.68 8.63
CA LEU A 72 5.37 17.97 8.41
C LEU A 72 5.93 17.37 9.71
N GLU A 73 5.75 18.07 10.84
CA GLU A 73 6.15 17.53 12.14
C GLU A 73 5.30 16.33 12.54
N ALA A 74 3.99 16.34 12.28
CA ALA A 74 3.12 15.20 12.50
C ALA A 74 3.57 13.94 11.74
N VAL A 75 4.11 14.12 10.52
CA VAL A 75 4.71 13.03 9.74
C VAL A 75 5.98 12.49 10.41
N ARG A 76 6.85 13.36 10.92
CA ARG A 76 8.13 12.98 11.54
C ARG A 76 7.97 12.27 12.88
N VAL A 77 6.96 12.66 13.67
CA VAL A 77 6.72 12.08 15.00
C VAL A 77 5.77 10.88 14.96
N ALA A 78 5.28 10.49 13.78
CA ALA A 78 4.44 9.31 13.64
C ALA A 78 5.22 8.04 14.05
N ASP A 79 4.62 7.22 14.91
CA ASP A 79 5.23 6.00 15.47
C ASP A 79 4.62 4.71 14.91
N SER A 80 3.55 4.83 14.13
CA SER A 80 2.82 3.72 13.52
C SER A 80 2.33 4.04 12.12
N ALA A 81 2.06 3.00 11.32
CA ALA A 81 1.57 3.17 9.95
C ALA A 81 0.24 3.93 9.94
N ALA A 82 -0.64 3.63 10.90
CA ALA A 82 -1.92 4.30 11.05
C ALA A 82 -1.77 5.81 11.37
N THR A 83 -0.90 6.17 12.33
CA THR A 83 -0.65 7.58 12.66
C THR A 83 0.02 8.32 11.50
N LEU A 84 0.93 7.67 10.78
CA LEU A 84 1.55 8.28 9.60
C LEU A 84 0.53 8.52 8.48
N GLN A 85 -0.33 7.54 8.18
CA GLN A 85 -1.37 7.70 7.17
C GLN A 85 -2.33 8.84 7.50
N GLN A 86 -2.64 9.03 8.79
CA GLN A 86 -3.41 10.18 9.23
C GLN A 86 -2.65 11.49 8.99
N ALA A 87 -1.37 11.57 9.37
CA ALA A 87 -0.55 12.76 9.17
C ALA A 87 -0.40 13.12 7.67
N LEU A 88 -0.22 12.13 6.80
CA LEU A 88 -0.11 12.29 5.34
C LEU A 88 -1.38 12.90 4.72
N SER A 89 -2.54 12.76 5.35
CA SER A 89 -3.80 13.33 4.84
C SER A 89 -3.93 14.84 4.99
N ALA A 90 -2.99 15.50 5.68
CA ALA A 90 -3.00 16.94 5.85
C ALA A 90 -2.88 17.68 4.51
N VAL A 91 -3.86 18.53 4.21
CA VAL A 91 -3.96 19.26 2.93
C VAL A 91 -2.77 20.22 2.75
N GLU A 92 -2.21 20.70 3.86
CA GLU A 92 -1.05 21.58 3.93
C GLU A 92 0.21 20.94 3.34
N LEU A 93 0.31 19.60 3.34
CA LEU A 93 1.45 18.89 2.75
C LEU A 93 1.43 18.93 1.21
N ALA A 94 0.27 19.19 0.60
CA ALA A 94 0.07 19.25 -0.85
C ALA A 94 0.65 18.06 -1.63
N LEU A 95 0.64 16.87 -1.01
CA LEU A 95 1.19 15.65 -1.61
C LEU A 95 0.29 15.11 -2.72
N ASN A 96 0.91 14.55 -3.75
CA ASN A 96 0.24 13.82 -4.81
C ASN A 96 0.12 12.34 -4.43
N PHE A 97 -1.11 11.91 -4.13
CA PHE A 97 -1.45 10.53 -3.77
C PHE A 97 -1.94 9.67 -4.93
N THR A 98 -1.86 10.13 -6.19
CA THR A 98 -2.46 9.42 -7.34
C THR A 98 -2.05 7.95 -7.39
N GLY A 99 -0.73 7.66 -7.36
CA GLY A 99 -0.25 6.27 -7.39
C GLY A 99 -0.48 5.50 -6.09
N TYR A 100 -0.50 6.18 -4.94
CA TYR A 100 -0.77 5.56 -3.64
C TYR A 100 -2.24 5.10 -3.52
N ASN A 101 -3.17 5.89 -4.04
CA ASN A 101 -4.61 5.58 -4.02
C ASN A 101 -5.00 4.43 -4.95
N GLU A 102 -4.13 4.03 -5.88
CA GLU A 102 -4.30 2.83 -6.71
C GLU A 102 -3.92 1.53 -5.98
N LEU A 103 -3.22 1.63 -4.84
CA LEU A 103 -2.79 0.48 -4.06
C LEU A 103 -3.94 -0.08 -3.19
N SER A 104 -3.89 -1.37 -2.89
CA SER A 104 -4.80 -1.98 -1.91
C SER A 104 -4.53 -1.44 -0.50
N PRO A 105 -5.47 -1.51 0.45
CA PRO A 105 -5.23 -1.05 1.82
C PRO A 105 -4.00 -1.70 2.49
N LEU A 106 -3.76 -2.98 2.23
CA LEU A 106 -2.58 -3.69 2.72
C LEU A 106 -1.29 -3.16 2.09
N ASP A 107 -1.32 -2.87 0.80
CA ASP A 107 -0.16 -2.32 0.08
C ASP A 107 0.09 -0.85 0.46
N GLN A 108 -0.96 -0.08 0.75
CA GLN A 108 -0.87 1.27 1.32
C GLN A 108 -0.22 1.28 2.70
N GLU A 109 -0.57 0.31 3.55
CA GLU A 109 0.06 0.16 4.87
C GLU A 109 1.55 -0.19 4.72
N ALA A 110 1.93 -1.04 3.77
CA ALA A 110 3.32 -1.34 3.48
C ALA A 110 4.11 -0.11 3.02
N VAL A 111 3.50 0.76 2.21
CA VAL A 111 4.09 2.07 1.85
C VAL A 111 4.28 2.95 3.08
N ALA A 112 3.29 3.04 3.97
CA ALA A 112 3.40 3.81 5.20
C ALA A 112 4.52 3.26 6.11
N GLN A 113 4.66 1.95 6.23
CA GLN A 113 5.77 1.33 6.98
C GLN A 113 7.14 1.65 6.37
N ALA A 114 7.24 1.67 5.04
CA ALA A 114 8.47 2.06 4.34
C ALA A 114 8.83 3.54 4.59
N LEU A 115 7.83 4.42 4.65
CA LEU A 115 8.02 5.83 4.98
C LEU A 115 8.46 6.03 6.43
N LEU A 116 7.81 5.37 7.40
CA LEU A 116 8.25 5.38 8.81
C LEU A 116 9.70 4.94 8.98
N SER A 117 10.10 3.91 8.25
CA SER A 117 11.47 3.39 8.29
C SER A 117 12.50 4.39 7.75
N ALA A 118 12.09 5.32 6.87
CA ALA A 118 12.93 6.41 6.39
C ALA A 118 12.96 7.59 7.37
N GLY A 119 11.81 7.95 7.95
CA GLY A 119 11.61 8.72 9.19
C GLY A 119 12.06 10.20 9.22
N ASN A 120 12.93 10.64 8.32
CA ASN A 120 13.60 11.95 8.42
C ASN A 120 13.47 12.75 7.12
N TYR A 121 12.33 13.42 6.94
CA TYR A 121 12.08 14.28 5.78
C TYR A 121 12.34 15.74 6.16
N ALA A 122 13.26 16.43 5.47
CA ALA A 122 13.58 17.83 5.72
C ALA A 122 12.43 18.76 5.29
N ASP A 123 11.74 18.40 4.20
CA ASP A 123 10.63 19.14 3.62
C ASP A 123 9.62 18.22 2.92
N THR A 124 8.58 18.81 2.33
CA THR A 124 7.56 18.06 1.59
C THR A 124 8.03 17.52 0.25
N ALA A 125 9.10 18.07 -0.34
CA ALA A 125 9.67 17.53 -1.57
C ALA A 125 10.38 16.21 -1.29
N GLU A 126 11.19 16.13 -0.23
CA GLU A 126 11.79 14.89 0.23
C GLU A 126 10.74 13.83 0.62
N LEU A 127 9.66 14.27 1.29
CA LEU A 127 8.53 13.39 1.62
C LEU A 127 7.83 12.87 0.36
N GLN A 128 7.60 13.73 -0.63
CA GLN A 128 6.98 13.34 -1.90
C GLN A 128 7.85 12.36 -2.69
N ASP A 129 9.16 12.58 -2.72
CA ASP A 129 10.11 11.68 -3.37
C ASP A 129 10.15 10.32 -2.67
N ALA A 130 10.13 10.30 -1.34
CA ALA A 130 10.04 9.08 -0.56
C ALA A 130 8.72 8.34 -0.80
N LEU A 131 7.59 9.05 -0.85
CA LEU A 131 6.27 8.48 -1.18
C LEU A 131 6.28 7.86 -2.57
N ASN A 132 6.77 8.58 -3.58
CA ASN A 132 6.86 8.09 -4.95
C ASN A 132 7.72 6.83 -5.05
N LYS A 133 8.88 6.83 -4.39
CA LYS A 133 9.78 5.67 -4.35
C LYS A 133 9.12 4.47 -3.66
N ALA A 134 8.49 4.68 -2.50
CA ALA A 134 7.82 3.61 -1.76
C ALA A 134 6.65 3.02 -2.56
N VAL A 135 5.85 3.86 -3.22
CA VAL A 135 4.77 3.42 -4.12
C VAL A 135 5.33 2.61 -5.29
N ALA A 136 6.41 3.05 -5.93
CA ALA A 136 7.03 2.32 -7.03
C ALA A 136 7.51 0.92 -6.59
N VAL A 137 8.22 0.84 -5.47
CA VAL A 137 8.66 -0.44 -4.87
C VAL A 137 7.47 -1.34 -4.57
N GLN A 138 6.39 -0.78 -4.01
CA GLN A 138 5.21 -1.58 -3.70
C GLN A 138 4.53 -2.08 -4.98
N ARG A 139 4.42 -1.26 -6.03
CA ARG A 139 3.87 -1.69 -7.33
C ARG A 139 4.66 -2.85 -7.93
N ASP A 140 5.99 -2.81 -7.85
CA ASP A 140 6.84 -3.91 -8.31
C ASP A 140 6.61 -5.18 -7.48
N ALA A 141 6.48 -5.04 -6.15
CA ALA A 141 6.17 -6.17 -5.26
C ALA A 141 4.80 -6.78 -5.57
N VAL A 142 3.78 -5.96 -5.84
CA VAL A 142 2.45 -6.41 -6.27
C VAL A 142 2.53 -7.14 -7.62
N ALA A 143 3.29 -6.61 -8.58
CA ALA A 143 3.44 -7.23 -9.89
C ALA A 143 4.10 -8.61 -9.79
N LEU A 144 5.15 -8.75 -8.97
CA LEU A 144 5.78 -10.04 -8.70
C LEU A 144 4.82 -11.01 -7.99
N ARG A 145 4.11 -10.55 -6.96
CA ARG A 145 3.10 -11.36 -6.24
C ARG A 145 2.03 -11.89 -7.19
N ASN A 146 1.53 -11.04 -8.09
CA ASN A 146 0.55 -11.42 -9.10
C ASN A 146 1.12 -12.42 -10.11
N ALA A 147 2.38 -12.27 -10.53
CA ALA A 147 3.03 -13.21 -11.43
C ALA A 147 3.21 -14.60 -10.78
N VAL A 148 3.60 -14.64 -9.50
CA VAL A 148 3.68 -15.90 -8.73
C VAL A 148 2.29 -16.54 -8.57
N ALA A 149 1.28 -15.73 -8.26
CA ALA A 149 -0.10 -16.20 -8.16
C ALA A 149 -0.59 -16.80 -9.49
N ALA A 150 -0.26 -16.17 -10.62
CA ALA A 150 -0.62 -16.67 -11.95
C ALA A 150 -0.01 -18.05 -12.25
N VAL A 151 1.22 -18.33 -11.78
CA VAL A 151 1.81 -19.67 -11.88
C VAL A 151 1.06 -20.65 -10.97
N ASN A 152 0.77 -20.27 -9.72
CA ASN A 152 0.12 -21.15 -8.75
C ASN A 152 -1.33 -21.49 -9.08
N SER A 153 -2.02 -20.64 -9.86
CA SER A 153 -3.45 -20.80 -10.17
C SER A 153 -3.74 -21.14 -11.63
N ALA A 154 -2.73 -21.45 -12.44
CA ALA A 154 -2.95 -21.76 -13.85
C ALA A 154 -3.50 -23.18 -14.05
N ASP A 155 -4.62 -23.28 -14.78
CA ASP A 155 -5.35 -24.53 -14.97
C ASP A 155 -4.89 -25.32 -16.21
N SER A 156 -3.99 -24.76 -17.02
CA SER A 156 -3.52 -25.34 -18.28
C SER A 156 -2.05 -25.07 -18.55
N ALA A 157 -1.42 -25.96 -19.33
CA ALA A 157 -0.06 -25.75 -19.84
C ALA A 157 0.12 -24.39 -20.51
N ALA A 158 -0.86 -23.95 -21.31
CA ALA A 158 -0.79 -22.66 -22.01
C ALA A 158 -0.80 -21.46 -21.02
N GLN A 159 -1.61 -21.53 -19.95
CA GLN A 159 -1.62 -20.49 -18.93
C GLN A 159 -0.31 -20.49 -18.11
N ILE A 160 0.20 -21.65 -17.72
CA ILE A 160 1.52 -21.74 -17.06
C ILE A 160 2.60 -21.19 -17.98
N GLN A 161 2.59 -21.54 -19.26
CA GLN A 161 3.58 -21.05 -20.21
C GLN A 161 3.57 -19.52 -20.26
N SER A 162 2.40 -18.91 -20.40
CA SER A 162 2.26 -17.45 -20.38
C SER A 162 2.72 -16.83 -19.06
N ALA A 163 2.47 -17.49 -17.92
CA ALA A 163 2.87 -17.01 -16.60
C ALA A 163 4.40 -17.10 -16.39
N LEU A 164 5.03 -18.19 -16.84
CA LEU A 164 6.48 -18.39 -16.79
C LEU A 164 7.25 -17.42 -17.69
N GLU A 165 6.65 -17.01 -18.80
CA GLU A 165 7.21 -16.02 -19.73
C GLU A 165 6.97 -14.56 -19.28
N ALA A 166 6.19 -14.35 -18.22
CA ALA A 166 5.90 -13.00 -17.73
C ALA A 166 7.18 -12.32 -17.20
N PRO A 167 7.49 -11.09 -17.66
CA PRO A 167 8.75 -10.42 -17.30
C PRO A 167 8.85 -10.13 -15.80
N TYR A 168 7.72 -9.87 -15.13
CA TYR A 168 7.67 -9.62 -13.68
C TYR A 168 8.10 -10.80 -12.83
N LEU A 169 8.06 -12.03 -13.38
CA LEU A 169 8.55 -13.21 -12.68
C LEU A 169 10.08 -13.27 -12.70
N GLY A 170 10.72 -12.61 -13.68
CA GLY A 170 12.18 -12.48 -13.75
C GLY A 170 12.92 -13.81 -13.84
N LEU A 171 12.33 -14.81 -14.50
CA LEU A 171 12.95 -16.12 -14.69
C LEU A 171 14.10 -16.07 -15.72
N ILE A 172 15.08 -16.93 -15.53
CA ILE A 172 16.18 -17.14 -16.47
C ILE A 172 15.70 -18.09 -17.57
N LEU A 173 15.47 -17.55 -18.77
CA LEU A 173 14.86 -18.27 -19.89
C LEU A 173 15.86 -18.83 -20.91
N ILE A 174 17.17 -18.81 -20.63
CA ILE A 174 18.21 -19.11 -21.64
C ILE A 174 18.04 -20.50 -22.27
N ASN A 175 17.85 -21.52 -21.44
CA ASN A 175 17.67 -22.90 -21.91
C ASN A 175 16.27 -23.14 -22.47
N TYR A 176 15.25 -22.56 -21.83
CA TYR A 176 13.87 -22.60 -22.31
C TYR A 176 13.71 -22.07 -23.74
N ARG A 177 14.42 -21.00 -24.10
CA ARG A 177 14.39 -20.42 -25.45
C ARG A 177 14.92 -21.33 -26.55
N LYS A 178 15.68 -22.38 -26.20
CA LYS A 178 16.18 -23.38 -27.15
C LYS A 178 15.15 -24.47 -27.46
N LEU A 179 14.11 -24.61 -26.63
CA LEU A 179 13.02 -25.55 -26.86
C LEU A 179 12.15 -25.08 -28.04
N ASN A 180 11.67 -26.04 -28.84
CA ASN A 180 10.62 -25.81 -29.82
C ASN A 180 9.26 -25.54 -29.12
N ALA A 181 8.23 -25.21 -29.90
CA ALA A 181 6.91 -24.87 -29.36
C ALA A 181 6.33 -25.99 -28.47
N ASP A 182 6.40 -27.25 -28.93
CA ASP A 182 5.89 -28.40 -28.19
C ASP A 182 6.68 -28.64 -26.89
N GLY A 183 8.00 -28.48 -26.94
CA GLY A 183 8.87 -28.61 -25.76
C GLY A 183 8.62 -27.53 -24.71
N LYS A 184 8.35 -26.30 -25.14
CA LYS A 184 7.94 -25.22 -24.23
C LYS A 184 6.63 -25.55 -23.52
N LEU A 185 5.65 -26.06 -24.26
CA LEU A 185 4.37 -26.45 -23.70
C LEU A 185 4.49 -27.66 -22.77
N ALA A 186 5.33 -28.64 -23.11
CA ALA A 186 5.63 -29.80 -22.25
C ALA A 186 6.34 -29.39 -20.95
N ALA A 187 7.29 -28.45 -21.02
CA ALA A 187 7.96 -27.91 -19.84
C ALA A 187 6.96 -27.17 -18.95
N ALA A 188 6.07 -26.37 -19.54
CA ALA A 188 5.00 -25.68 -18.81
C ALA A 188 4.04 -26.67 -18.12
N GLU A 189 3.63 -27.73 -18.80
CA GLU A 189 2.79 -28.78 -18.20
C GLU A 189 3.48 -29.47 -17.03
N THR A 190 4.77 -29.78 -17.18
CA THR A 190 5.58 -30.38 -16.09
C THR A 190 5.63 -29.46 -14.87
N VAL A 191 5.80 -28.14 -15.05
CA VAL A 191 5.75 -27.18 -13.94
C VAL A 191 4.36 -27.13 -13.30
N ARG A 192 3.28 -27.23 -14.08
CA ARG A 192 1.90 -27.27 -13.59
C ARG A 192 1.67 -28.47 -12.68
N GLU A 193 2.12 -29.64 -13.10
CA GLU A 193 1.98 -30.89 -12.35
C GLU A 193 2.85 -30.90 -11.09
N ALA A 194 3.96 -30.15 -11.08
CA ALA A 194 4.87 -30.01 -9.96
C ALA A 194 4.46 -28.95 -8.91
N VAL A 195 3.35 -28.22 -9.11
CA VAL A 195 2.90 -27.19 -8.15
C VAL A 195 2.67 -27.83 -6.77
N PRO A 196 3.38 -27.39 -5.71
CA PRO A 196 3.21 -27.94 -4.36
C PRO A 196 1.81 -27.67 -3.80
N ALA A 197 1.40 -28.48 -2.81
CA ALA A 197 0.21 -28.17 -2.02
C ALA A 197 0.42 -26.84 -1.28
N GLY A 198 -0.36 -25.80 -1.64
CA GLY A 198 -0.18 -24.43 -1.16
C GLY A 198 0.51 -23.49 -2.16
N GLY A 199 1.01 -24.01 -3.27
CA GLY A 199 1.71 -23.24 -4.32
C GLY A 199 3.18 -23.00 -4.03
N TYR A 200 3.87 -22.40 -5.00
CA TYR A 200 5.23 -21.89 -4.85
C TYR A 200 5.25 -20.63 -3.97
N ASN A 201 6.25 -20.49 -3.10
CA ASN A 201 6.37 -19.31 -2.23
C ASN A 201 6.91 -18.08 -2.98
N GLY A 202 7.59 -18.29 -4.10
CA GLY A 202 8.12 -17.21 -4.91
C GLY A 202 8.97 -17.68 -6.08
N ARG A 203 9.62 -16.70 -6.72
CA ARG A 203 10.42 -16.91 -7.93
C ARG A 203 11.45 -18.03 -7.81
N THR A 204 12.14 -18.15 -6.67
CA THR A 204 13.20 -19.16 -6.50
C THR A 204 12.66 -20.58 -6.63
N ASP A 205 11.52 -20.86 -5.99
CA ASP A 205 10.88 -22.19 -6.06
C ASP A 205 10.40 -22.48 -7.49
N ILE A 206 9.82 -21.47 -8.16
CA ILE A 206 9.37 -21.58 -9.54
C ILE A 206 10.56 -21.82 -10.48
N GLN A 207 11.66 -21.09 -10.32
CA GLN A 207 12.86 -21.25 -11.15
C GLN A 207 13.44 -22.67 -11.02
N LYS A 208 13.43 -23.23 -9.81
CA LYS A 208 13.88 -24.61 -9.57
C LYS A 208 13.01 -25.61 -10.34
N ALA A 209 11.69 -25.58 -10.13
CA ALA A 209 10.76 -26.47 -10.81
C ALA A 209 10.84 -26.31 -12.34
N PHE A 210 10.98 -25.07 -12.82
CA PHE A 210 11.12 -24.78 -14.24
C PHE A 210 12.42 -25.32 -14.85
N ASN A 211 13.54 -25.23 -14.13
CA ASN A 211 14.80 -25.81 -14.58
C ASN A 211 14.73 -27.34 -14.70
N GLU A 212 14.10 -28.00 -13.71
CA GLU A 212 13.86 -29.45 -13.73
C GLU A 212 12.97 -29.86 -14.90
N ALA A 213 11.89 -29.12 -15.16
CA ALA A 213 11.01 -29.33 -16.30
C ALA A 213 11.74 -29.20 -17.65
N ILE A 214 12.55 -28.16 -17.83
CA ILE A 214 13.33 -27.95 -19.06
C ILE A 214 14.32 -29.11 -19.28
N ALA A 215 14.98 -29.58 -18.22
CA ALA A 215 15.92 -30.70 -18.31
C ALA A 215 15.20 -31.98 -18.79
N SER A 216 14.04 -32.30 -18.19
CA SER A 216 13.23 -33.45 -18.58
C SER A 216 12.80 -33.39 -20.06
N VAL A 217 12.45 -32.21 -20.57
CA VAL A 217 12.06 -32.05 -21.97
C VAL A 217 13.24 -32.25 -22.92
N PHE A 218 14.44 -31.75 -22.58
CA PHE A 218 15.62 -31.98 -23.42
C PHE A 218 15.96 -33.47 -23.53
N GLU A 219 15.87 -34.20 -22.42
CA GLU A 219 16.09 -35.65 -22.42
C GLU A 219 15.08 -36.37 -23.32
N ALA A 220 13.81 -35.94 -23.30
CA ALA A 220 12.76 -36.49 -24.16
C ALA A 220 12.95 -36.15 -25.66
N GLN A 221 13.51 -34.97 -25.98
CA GLN A 221 13.76 -34.55 -27.37
C GLN A 221 15.02 -35.16 -27.99
N ALA A 222 15.91 -35.74 -27.18
CA ALA A 222 17.13 -36.38 -27.64
C ALA A 222 16.96 -37.86 -28.00
N GLN A 223 15.78 -38.44 -27.75
CA GLN A 223 15.41 -39.83 -28.05
C GLN A 223 14.65 -39.91 -29.37
#